data_AF-A0A838R740-F1
#
_entry.id   AF-A0A838R740-F1
#
_cell.length_a   1.000
_cell.length_b   1.000
_cell.length_c   1.000
_cell.angle_alpha   90.00
_cell.angle_beta   90.00
_cell.angle_gamma   90.00
#
_symmetry.space_group_name_H-M   'P 1'
#
loop_
_entity.id
_entity.type
_entity.pdbx_description
1 polymer ?
#
loop_
_entity_poly.entity_id
_entity_poly.type
_entity_poly.pdbx_seq_one_letter_code
_entity_poly.pdbx_strand_id
1 'polypeptide(L)'
;PGVYLRRLLDVAAFFFLAKFTEKPLRFFGLVGSLSFAAGAVAGAVLLVERLNGQGIANRPLLLLAVLLVALGVQLMGLGLVGEIIVHLRAPHRRAYRVREQV
;
A
#
# COMPACT_ATOMS: atom_id res chain seq x y z
N PRO A 1 -21.49 -17.29 -17.76
CA PRO A 1 -20.71 -16.03 -17.65
C PRO A 1 -19.93 -15.85 -16.34
N GLY A 2 -20.47 -16.21 -15.15
CA GLY A 2 -19.82 -15.95 -13.85
C GLY A 2 -18.57 -16.78 -13.52
N VAL A 3 -18.37 -17.93 -14.17
CA VAL A 3 -17.25 -18.85 -13.89
C VAL A 3 -15.89 -18.24 -14.24
N TYR A 4 -15.81 -17.47 -15.33
CA TYR A 4 -14.57 -16.81 -15.75
C TYR A 4 -14.18 -15.66 -14.82
N LEU A 5 -15.15 -14.89 -14.36
CA LEU A 5 -14.94 -13.81 -13.39
C LEU A 5 -14.44 -14.37 -12.05
N ARG A 6 -15.03 -15.49 -11.60
CA ARG A 6 -14.62 -16.17 -10.37
C ARG A 6 -13.20 -16.74 -10.47
N ARG A 7 -12.83 -17.33 -11.62
CA ARG A 7 -11.45 -17.78 -11.86
C ARG A 7 -10.45 -16.62 -11.91
N LEU A 8 -10.81 -15.49 -12.52
CA LEU A 8 -9.98 -14.28 -12.52
C LEU A 8 -9.76 -13.74 -11.09
N LEU A 9 -10.81 -13.70 -10.29
CA LEU A 9 -10.75 -13.29 -8.89
C LEU A 9 -9.92 -14.27 -8.04
N ASP A 10 -10.02 -15.58 -8.27
CA ASP A 10 -9.20 -16.59 -7.59
C ASP A 10 -7.72 -16.45 -7.95
N VAL A 11 -7.38 -16.22 -9.22
CA VAL A 11 -5.99 -15.98 -9.65
C VAL A 11 -5.45 -14.69 -9.06
N ALA A 12 -6.25 -13.61 -9.04
CA ALA A 12 -5.88 -12.36 -8.40
C ALA A 12 -5.65 -12.54 -6.89
N ALA A 13 -6.53 -13.27 -6.22
CA ALA A 13 -6.40 -13.59 -4.80
C ALA A 13 -5.18 -14.45 -4.51
N PHE A 14 -4.87 -15.44 -5.35
CA PHE A 14 -3.67 -16.27 -5.22
C PHE A 14 -2.39 -15.46 -5.41
N PHE A 15 -2.33 -14.59 -6.43
CA PHE A 15 -1.22 -13.66 -6.63
C PHE A 15 -1.03 -12.72 -5.45
N PHE A 16 -2.13 -12.19 -4.94
CA PHE A 16 -2.14 -11.30 -3.78
C PHE A 16 -1.60 -12.04 -2.56
N LEU A 17 -2.12 -13.23 -2.25
CA LEU A 17 -1.71 -14.06 -1.13
C LEU A 17 -0.23 -14.44 -1.22
N ALA A 18 0.22 -14.93 -2.38
CA ALA A 18 1.61 -15.33 -2.60
C ALA A 18 2.60 -14.18 -2.39
N LYS A 19 2.27 -12.97 -2.84
CA LYS A 19 3.13 -11.78 -2.69
C LYS A 19 3.03 -11.14 -1.31
N PHE A 20 1.90 -11.32 -0.62
CA PHE A 20 1.64 -10.79 0.72
C PHE A 20 2.35 -11.53 1.83
N THR A 21 2.43 -12.86 1.74
CA THR A 21 2.87 -13.68 2.88
C THR A 21 4.33 -13.44 3.27
N GLU A 22 5.17 -12.97 2.34
CA GLU A 22 6.59 -12.75 2.62
C GLU A 22 6.91 -11.35 3.15
N LYS A 23 6.46 -10.26 2.48
CA LYS A 23 6.80 -8.86 2.83
C LYS A 23 5.71 -7.85 2.41
N PRO A 24 4.62 -7.69 3.21
CA PRO A 24 3.47 -6.84 2.88
C PRO A 24 3.84 -5.37 2.59
N LEU A 25 4.75 -4.80 3.39
CA LEU A 25 5.19 -3.41 3.23
C LEU A 25 5.87 -3.16 1.90
N ARG A 26 6.62 -4.12 1.36
CA ARG A 26 7.35 -3.90 0.11
C ARG A 26 6.42 -3.79 -1.10
N PHE A 27 5.30 -4.52 -1.09
CA PHE A 27 4.31 -4.42 -2.16
C PHE A 27 3.52 -3.11 -2.05
N PHE A 28 2.89 -2.88 -0.90
CA PHE A 28 2.05 -1.70 -0.70
C PHE A 28 2.81 -0.40 -0.58
N GLY A 29 4.00 -0.45 0.00
CA GLY A 29 4.89 0.70 0.07
C GLY A 29 5.32 1.14 -1.32
N LEU A 30 5.61 0.22 -2.26
CA LEU A 30 5.95 0.59 -3.65
C LEU A 30 4.77 1.24 -4.37
N VAL A 31 3.59 0.60 -4.35
CA VAL A 31 2.39 1.14 -4.99
C VAL A 31 1.96 2.46 -4.34
N GLY A 32 2.00 2.53 -3.01
CA GLY A 32 1.73 3.74 -2.23
C GLY A 32 2.72 4.87 -2.52
N SER A 33 4.02 4.56 -2.65
CA SER A 33 5.06 5.53 -2.99
C SER A 33 4.85 6.11 -4.38
N LEU A 34 4.52 5.28 -5.36
CA LEU A 34 4.23 5.73 -6.72
C LEU A 34 2.99 6.62 -6.75
N SER A 35 1.92 6.23 -6.06
CA SER A 35 0.70 7.05 -5.94
C SER A 35 0.98 8.38 -5.25
N PHE A 36 1.71 8.35 -4.13
CA PHE A 36 2.09 9.55 -3.38
C PHE A 36 2.96 10.47 -4.23
N ALA A 37 3.97 9.94 -4.94
CA ALA A 37 4.84 10.72 -5.81
C ALA A 37 4.05 11.38 -6.95
N ALA A 38 3.13 10.65 -7.60
CA ALA A 38 2.27 11.21 -8.63
C ALA A 38 1.36 12.33 -8.08
N GLY A 39 0.75 12.12 -6.91
CA GLY A 39 -0.06 13.13 -6.24
C GLY A 39 0.75 14.36 -5.79
N ALA A 40 1.98 14.15 -5.31
CA ALA A 40 2.89 15.22 -4.90
C ALA A 40 3.36 16.05 -6.11
N VAL A 41 3.68 15.43 -7.24
CA VAL A 41 4.01 16.14 -8.49
C VAL A 41 2.82 16.95 -8.97
N ALA A 42 1.62 16.36 -9.02
CA ALA A 42 0.40 17.07 -9.40
C ALA A 42 0.14 18.27 -8.46
N GLY A 43 0.27 18.05 -7.15
CA GLY A 43 0.14 19.10 -6.14
C GLY A 43 1.19 20.21 -6.26
N ALA A 44 2.44 19.87 -6.59
CA ALA A 44 3.51 20.84 -6.80
C ALA A 44 3.25 21.72 -8.03
N VAL A 45 2.74 21.15 -9.13
CA VAL A 45 2.33 21.92 -10.32
C VAL A 45 1.22 22.92 -9.94
N LEU A 46 0.20 22.46 -9.23
CA LEU A 46 -0.88 23.32 -8.73
C LEU A 46 -0.39 24.41 -7.77
N LEU A 47 0.62 24.12 -6.95
CA LEU A 47 1.24 25.08 -6.04
C LEU A 47 1.94 26.19 -6.82
N VAL A 48 2.70 25.86 -7.87
CA VAL A 48 3.35 26.85 -8.75
C VAL A 48 2.31 27.73 -9.45
N GLU A 49 1.24 27.13 -9.99
CA GLU A 49 0.13 27.90 -10.58
C GLU A 49 -0.53 28.84 -9.57
N ARG A 50 -0.65 28.41 -8.31
CA ARG A 50 -1.21 29.24 -7.24
C ARG A 50 -0.33 30.44 -6.91
N LEU A 51 0.99 30.24 -6.86
CA LEU A 51 1.95 31.32 -6.62
C LEU A 51 1.94 32.36 -7.76
N ASN A 52 1.60 31.93 -8.98
CA ASN A 52 1.36 32.80 -10.13
C ASN A 52 -0.01 33.50 -10.12
N GLY A 53 -0.78 33.41 -9.03
CA GLY A 53 -2.06 34.11 -8.86
C GLY A 53 -3.26 33.39 -9.47
N GLN A 54 -3.13 32.17 -9.98
CA GLN A 54 -4.26 31.44 -10.55
C GLN A 54 -5.16 30.83 -9.47
N GLY A 55 -6.47 30.82 -9.74
CA GLY A 55 -7.48 30.17 -8.90
C GLY A 55 -7.50 28.66 -9.08
N ILE A 56 -7.24 27.91 -8.01
CA ILE A 56 -7.15 26.44 -8.05
C ILE A 56 -8.43 25.70 -7.61
N ALA A 57 -9.38 26.40 -6.99
CA ALA A 57 -10.47 25.79 -6.23
C ALA A 57 -11.43 24.90 -7.06
N ASN A 58 -11.52 25.12 -8.37
CA ASN A 58 -12.46 24.41 -9.26
C ASN A 58 -11.77 23.44 -10.23
N ARG A 59 -10.50 23.09 -10.00
CA ARG A 59 -9.77 22.17 -10.88
C ARG A 59 -9.93 20.74 -10.37
N PRO A 60 -10.47 19.80 -11.18
CA PRO A 60 -10.55 18.37 -10.82
C PRO A 60 -9.19 17.76 -10.47
N LEU A 61 -8.11 18.35 -11.01
CA LEU A 61 -6.72 17.98 -10.77
C LEU A 61 -6.32 18.16 -9.30
N LEU A 62 -6.88 19.14 -8.59
CA LEU A 62 -6.61 19.34 -7.15
C LEU A 62 -7.21 18.21 -6.32
N LEU A 63 -8.44 17.80 -6.62
CA LEU A 63 -9.07 16.64 -5.99
C LEU A 63 -8.29 15.37 -6.27
N LEU A 64 -7.87 15.16 -7.52
CA LEU A 64 -7.06 14.00 -7.92
C LEU A 64 -5.73 13.96 -7.17
N ALA A 65 -5.03 15.10 -7.05
CA ALA A 65 -3.77 15.20 -6.33
C ALA A 65 -3.94 14.83 -4.84
N VAL A 66 -4.95 15.38 -4.17
CA VAL A 66 -5.27 15.06 -2.77
C VAL A 66 -5.63 13.58 -2.61
N LEU A 67 -6.43 13.02 -3.52
CA LEU A 67 -6.79 11.60 -3.53
C LEU A 67 -5.56 10.70 -3.69
N LEU A 68 -4.69 10.99 -4.64
CA LEU A 68 -3.45 10.23 -4.87
C LEU A 68 -2.52 10.25 -3.66
N VAL A 69 -2.38 11.41 -3.01
CA VAL A 69 -1.61 11.56 -1.78
C VAL A 69 -2.24 10.77 -0.63
N ALA A 70 -3.54 10.93 -0.40
CA ALA A 70 -4.26 10.23 0.66
C ALA A 70 -4.21 8.71 0.50
N LEU A 71 -4.47 8.21 -0.72
CA LEU A 71 -4.37 6.79 -1.06
C LEU A 71 -2.94 6.28 -0.92
N GLY A 72 -1.94 7.07 -1.33
CA GLY A 72 -0.53 6.71 -1.18
C GLY A 72 -0.15 6.47 0.29
N VAL A 73 -0.52 7.41 1.16
CA VAL A 73 -0.29 7.30 2.62
C VAL A 73 -1.07 6.12 3.22
N GLN A 74 -2.34 5.93 2.83
CA GLN A 74 -3.15 4.82 3.29
C GLN A 74 -2.55 3.46 2.91
N LEU A 75 -2.08 3.30 1.67
CA LEU A 75 -1.44 2.07 1.21
C LEU A 75 -0.14 1.79 1.97
N MET A 76 0.70 2.81 2.17
CA MET A 76 1.90 2.66 3.01
C MET A 76 1.55 2.20 4.43
N GLY A 77 0.53 2.82 5.05
CA GLY A 77 0.03 2.44 6.37
C GLY A 77 -0.48 1.00 6.41
N LEU A 78 -1.27 0.58 5.43
CA LEU A 78 -1.74 -0.81 5.30
C LEU A 78 -0.57 -1.80 5.12
N GLY A 79 0.47 -1.42 4.38
CA GLY A 79 1.69 -2.21 4.25
C GLY A 79 2.40 -2.43 5.57
N LEU A 80 2.56 -1.36 6.37
CA LEU A 80 3.18 -1.43 7.69
C LEU A 80 2.35 -2.29 8.65
N VAL A 81 1.04 -2.08 8.70
CA VAL A 81 0.12 -2.87 9.52
C VAL A 81 0.19 -4.35 9.11
N GLY A 82 0.26 -4.64 7.81
CA GLY A 82 0.43 -6.00 7.29
C GLY A 82 1.72 -6.64 7.80
N GLU A 83 2.84 -5.93 7.75
CA GLU A 83 4.13 -6.44 8.24
C GLU A 83 4.12 -6.69 9.76
N ILE A 84 3.49 -5.82 10.54
CA ILE A 84 3.27 -6.01 11.98
C ILE A 84 2.44 -7.28 12.23
N ILE A 85 1.34 -7.49 11.50
CA ILE A 85 0.49 -8.69 11.67
C ILE A 85 1.26 -9.96 11.34
N VAL A 86 2.05 -9.97 10.25
CA VAL A 86 2.89 -11.12 9.88
C VAL A 86 3.93 -11.39 10.96
N HIS A 87 4.56 -10.34 11.49
CA HIS A 87 5.54 -10.46 12.56
C HIS A 87 4.93 -10.99 13.86
N LEU A 88 3.74 -10.52 14.25
CA LEU A 88 3.03 -11.00 15.44
C LEU A 88 2.53 -12.44 15.31
N ARG A 89 2.16 -12.86 14.09
CA ARG A 89 1.69 -14.23 13.81
C ARG A 89 2.83 -15.21 13.60
N ALA A 90 4.07 -14.74 13.39
CA ALA A 90 5.22 -15.63 13.35
C ALA A 90 5.31 -16.34 14.71
N PRO A 91 5.19 -17.68 14.75
CA PRO A 91 5.24 -18.39 16.01
C PRO A 91 6.55 -18.01 16.68
N HIS A 92 6.49 -17.53 17.92
CA HIS A 92 7.65 -17.47 18.79
C HIS A 92 8.27 -18.87 18.75
N ARG A 93 9.31 -19.04 17.93
CA ARG A 93 10.17 -20.22 17.95
C ARG A 93 10.69 -20.22 19.37
N ARG A 94 10.04 -21.01 20.24
CA ARG A 94 10.45 -21.27 21.60
C ARG A 94 11.93 -21.56 21.55
N ALA A 95 12.72 -20.58 21.95
CA ALA A 95 14.12 -20.81 22.24
C ALA A 95 14.12 -21.84 23.38
N TYR A 96 14.92 -22.88 23.17
CA TYR A 96 15.21 -23.97 24.07
C TYR A 96 14.18 -25.12 24.19
N ARG A 97 14.44 -26.13 23.34
CA ARG A 97 14.27 -27.55 23.70
C ARG A 97 15.14 -27.83 24.94
N VAL A 98 14.50 -28.23 26.03
CA VAL A 98 15.17 -28.80 27.21
C VAL A 98 15.99 -30.01 26.75
N ARG A 99 17.31 -29.97 26.95
CA ARG A 99 18.12 -31.19 27.03
C ARG A 99 18.18 -31.55 28.50
N GLU A 100 17.28 -32.43 28.91
CA GLU A 100 17.42 -33.19 30.14
C GLU A 100 18.50 -34.24 29.85
N GLN A 101 19.65 -34.09 30.48
CA GLN A 101 20.71 -35.09 30.45
C GLN A 101 20.56 -35.90 31.74
N VAL A 102 20.32 -37.20 31.51
CA VAL A 102 20.14 -38.30 32.47
C VAL A 102 21.33 -38.43 33.41
#